data_AF-A0AAZ3Q271-F1
#
_entry.id   AF-A0AAZ3Q271-F1
#
_cell.length_a   1.000
_cell.length_b   1.000
_cell.length_c   1.000
_cell.angle_alpha   90.00
_cell.angle_beta   90.00
_cell.angle_gamma   90.00
#
_symmetry.space_group_name_H-M   'P 1'
#
loop_
_entity.id
_entity.type
_entity.pdbx_description
1 polymer ?
#
loop_
_entity_poly.entity_id
_entity_poly.type
_entity_poly.pdbx_seq_one_letter_code
_entity_poly.pdbx_strand_id
1 'polypeptide(L)'
;MAILTIILLVSTAFALGDTMIRPKTPCEVARDAVPHGLVGAYIPTCDAAGQYTPEQCWGSTGYCWCVNSSGQKIPGTETPPGTARIICSTQNGAIRPKTPCEDARDAVPHGPIGAYIPTCDAAGQYTPKQCWGSTGYCWCVNSSGQKIPGTESPPGTVRINCSTQNGMIRPKTPCEIARENALKNVRPGVYVPTCDNDGQYKPEQCSGSTGYCWCVNSSGQKIPGTESPPGTVRINCSTKWK
;
A
#
# COMPACT_ATOMS: atom_id res chain seq x y z
N MET A 1 -56.09 4.31 -68.90
CA MET A 1 -56.36 4.95 -67.60
C MET A 1 -55.81 3.99 -66.54
N ALA A 2 -54.62 4.22 -65.98
CA ALA A 2 -54.36 5.11 -64.83
C ALA A 2 -55.16 4.65 -63.59
N ILE A 3 -54.67 4.49 -62.36
CA ILE A 3 -53.37 4.64 -61.68
C ILE A 3 -53.69 4.30 -60.20
N LEU A 4 -52.73 3.74 -59.45
CA LEU A 4 -52.59 3.81 -57.98
C LEU A 4 -53.71 3.29 -57.04
N THR A 5 -53.37 2.32 -56.18
CA THR A 5 -53.05 2.59 -54.75
C THR A 5 -52.61 1.30 -54.04
N ILE A 6 -51.29 1.09 -53.98
CA ILE A 6 -50.61 0.29 -52.95
C ILE A 6 -50.47 1.23 -51.75
N ILE A 7 -50.87 0.82 -50.53
CA ILE A 7 -50.32 1.31 -49.23
C ILE A 7 -50.97 0.58 -48.03
N LEU A 8 -50.14 -0.21 -47.32
CA LEU A 8 -49.97 -0.30 -45.85
C LEU A 8 -51.12 -0.87 -44.97
N LEU A 9 -50.94 -1.62 -43.87
CA LEU A 9 -49.82 -2.19 -43.11
C LEU A 9 -50.42 -3.11 -42.00
N VAL A 10 -49.76 -4.25 -41.76
CA VAL A 10 -49.25 -4.74 -40.45
C VAL A 10 -50.23 -4.92 -39.26
N SER A 11 -50.46 -6.19 -38.96
CA SER A 11 -50.30 -6.86 -37.65
C SER A 11 -50.70 -6.09 -36.39
N THR A 12 -51.90 -6.39 -35.86
CA THR A 12 -52.24 -6.16 -34.46
C THR A 12 -51.56 -7.19 -33.56
N ALA A 13 -50.24 -7.08 -33.42
CA ALA A 13 -49.52 -7.64 -32.28
C ALA A 13 -49.32 -6.52 -31.26
N PHE A 14 -50.36 -6.24 -30.46
CA PHE A 14 -50.26 -5.31 -29.36
C PHE A 14 -49.45 -5.96 -28.22
N ALA A 15 -48.21 -5.48 -28.11
CA ALA A 15 -47.45 -5.26 -26.88
C ALA A 15 -47.55 -6.32 -25.76
N LEU A 16 -46.70 -7.34 -25.83
CA LEU A 16 -46.06 -7.87 -24.62
C LEU A 16 -44.94 -6.90 -24.26
N GLY A 17 -45.31 -5.84 -23.55
CA GLY A 17 -44.42 -4.82 -23.03
C GLY A 17 -44.74 -4.54 -21.58
N ASP A 18 -44.88 -5.60 -20.77
CA ASP A 18 -44.71 -5.47 -19.33
C ASP A 18 -43.30 -4.95 -19.11
N THR A 19 -43.20 -3.64 -18.91
CA THR A 19 -42.00 -3.03 -18.36
C THR A 19 -41.69 -3.81 -17.10
N MET A 20 -40.54 -4.48 -17.06
CA MET A 20 -40.08 -5.11 -15.83
C MET A 20 -39.88 -3.99 -14.81
N ILE A 21 -40.89 -3.72 -13.99
CA ILE A 21 -40.81 -2.79 -12.86
C ILE A 21 -39.87 -3.46 -11.86
N ARG A 22 -38.57 -3.22 -12.02
CA ARG A 22 -37.58 -3.66 -11.06
C ARG A 22 -37.89 -2.95 -9.73
N PRO A 23 -37.97 -3.67 -8.61
CA PRO A 23 -38.10 -3.07 -7.30
C PRO A 23 -36.98 -2.05 -7.06
N LYS A 24 -37.34 -0.84 -6.62
CA LYS A 24 -36.35 0.19 -6.24
C LYS A 24 -35.49 -0.34 -5.10
N THR A 25 -34.20 -0.09 -5.22
CA THR A 25 -33.21 -0.37 -4.19
C THR A 25 -33.35 0.57 -2.98
N PRO A 26 -32.75 0.25 -1.83
CA PRO A 26 -32.76 1.14 -0.67
C PRO A 26 -32.25 2.57 -0.96
N CYS A 27 -31.19 2.72 -1.77
CA CYS A 27 -30.67 4.04 -2.14
C CYS A 27 -31.66 4.82 -3.00
N GLU A 28 -32.26 4.18 -4.01
CA GLU A 28 -33.26 4.82 -4.87
C GLU A 28 -34.49 5.26 -4.08
N VAL A 29 -34.96 4.43 -3.14
CA VAL A 29 -36.06 4.79 -2.23
C VAL A 29 -35.68 5.99 -1.36
N ALA A 30 -34.47 5.98 -0.77
CA ALA A 30 -34.01 7.09 0.07
C ALA A 30 -33.83 8.39 -0.73
N ARG A 31 -33.33 8.31 -1.97
CA ARG A 31 -33.19 9.44 -2.88
C ARG A 31 -34.54 10.05 -3.24
N ASP A 32 -35.51 9.21 -3.58
CA ASP A 32 -36.82 9.66 -4.04
C ASP A 32 -37.73 10.12 -2.88
N ALA A 33 -37.41 9.75 -1.64
CA ALA A 33 -38.08 10.22 -0.44
C ALA A 33 -37.72 11.67 -0.06
N VAL A 34 -36.67 12.26 -0.67
CA VAL A 34 -36.29 13.65 -0.40
C VAL A 34 -37.32 14.59 -1.04
N PRO A 35 -37.99 15.47 -0.25
CA PRO A 35 -39.02 16.34 -0.79
C PRO A 35 -38.50 17.27 -1.89
N HIS A 36 -39.19 17.30 -3.02
CA HIS A 36 -38.89 18.21 -4.12
C HIS A 36 -38.99 19.68 -3.63
N GLY A 37 -37.95 20.47 -3.89
CA GLY A 37 -37.90 21.89 -3.53
C GLY A 37 -37.29 22.20 -2.15
N LEU A 38 -36.89 21.19 -1.36
CA LEU A 38 -36.14 21.42 -0.12
C LEU A 38 -34.68 21.78 -0.43
N VAL A 39 -34.42 23.07 -0.60
CA VAL A 39 -33.08 23.61 -0.86
C VAL A 39 -32.16 23.24 0.30
N GLY A 40 -31.06 22.56 -0.03
CA GLY A 40 -30.03 22.19 0.93
C GLY A 40 -30.18 20.82 1.58
N ALA A 41 -31.20 20.03 1.23
CA ALA A 41 -31.33 18.66 1.69
C ALA A 41 -30.18 17.76 1.19
N TYR A 42 -29.80 16.76 1.99
CA TYR A 42 -28.90 15.69 1.55
C TYR A 42 -29.67 14.73 0.65
N ILE A 43 -29.14 14.48 -0.54
CA ILE A 43 -29.67 13.51 -1.50
C ILE A 43 -28.59 12.43 -1.66
N PRO A 44 -28.86 11.16 -1.30
CA PRO A 44 -27.88 10.10 -1.47
C PRO A 44 -27.59 9.84 -2.95
N THR A 45 -26.32 9.60 -3.23
CA THR A 45 -25.84 9.24 -4.57
C THR A 45 -25.90 7.72 -4.74
N CYS A 46 -26.54 7.28 -5.82
CA CYS A 46 -26.66 5.87 -6.17
C CYS A 46 -25.88 5.58 -7.47
N ASP A 47 -25.30 4.38 -7.58
CA ASP A 47 -24.66 3.90 -8.80
C ASP A 47 -25.69 3.42 -9.85
N ALA A 48 -25.19 2.92 -11.00
CA ALA A 48 -26.04 2.44 -12.10
C ALA A 48 -26.90 1.21 -11.74
N ALA A 49 -26.53 0.45 -10.69
CA ALA A 49 -27.32 -0.66 -10.18
C ALA A 49 -28.33 -0.22 -9.11
N GLY A 50 -28.32 1.07 -8.74
CA GLY A 50 -29.09 1.65 -7.66
C GLY A 50 -28.48 1.43 -6.27
N GLN A 51 -27.26 0.89 -6.15
CA GLN A 51 -26.62 0.77 -4.83
C GLN A 51 -26.08 2.13 -4.39
N TYR A 52 -25.91 2.33 -3.07
CA TYR A 52 -25.22 3.53 -2.57
C TYR A 52 -23.80 3.58 -3.14
N THR A 53 -23.39 4.72 -3.69
CA THR A 53 -21.97 4.91 -4.00
C THR A 53 -21.18 4.89 -2.68
N PRO A 54 -20.01 4.22 -2.62
CA PRO A 54 -19.23 4.12 -1.38
C PRO A 54 -18.90 5.46 -0.74
N GLU A 55 -18.76 6.49 -1.57
CA GLU A 55 -18.58 7.87 -1.16
C GLU A 55 -19.89 8.64 -1.29
N GLN A 56 -20.23 9.41 -0.27
CA GLN A 56 -21.40 10.28 -0.20
C GLN A 56 -20.97 11.69 0.14
N CYS A 57 -21.56 12.69 -0.51
CA CYS A 57 -21.29 14.08 -0.24
C CYS A 57 -22.59 14.86 -0.10
N TRP A 58 -22.65 15.74 0.89
CA TRP A 58 -23.75 16.66 1.09
C TRP A 58 -23.44 17.98 0.39
N GLY A 59 -23.97 18.14 -0.83
CA GLY A 59 -23.61 19.26 -1.70
C GLY A 59 -23.81 20.67 -1.11
N SER A 60 -24.79 20.88 -0.23
CA SER A 60 -25.06 22.20 0.36
C SER A 60 -24.15 22.57 1.52
N THR A 61 -23.59 21.59 2.22
CA THR A 61 -22.67 21.81 3.35
C THR A 61 -21.21 21.54 2.96
N GLY A 62 -20.99 20.79 1.87
CA GLY A 62 -19.68 20.39 1.38
C GLY A 62 -19.01 19.26 2.18
N TYR A 63 -19.74 18.62 3.11
CA TYR A 63 -19.25 17.46 3.84
C TYR A 63 -19.29 16.20 2.98
N CYS A 64 -18.29 15.32 3.12
CA CYS A 64 -18.27 14.00 2.48
C CYS A 64 -17.94 12.91 3.49
N TRP A 65 -18.40 11.68 3.26
CA TRP A 65 -18.12 10.51 4.11
C TRP A 65 -18.22 9.20 3.33
N CYS A 66 -17.68 8.12 3.88
CA CYS A 66 -17.91 6.78 3.35
C CYS A 66 -19.18 6.17 3.94
N VAL A 67 -19.89 5.37 3.16
CA VAL A 67 -21.04 4.58 3.60
C VAL A 67 -20.85 3.09 3.32
N ASN A 68 -21.46 2.23 4.13
CA ASN A 68 -21.55 0.80 3.82
C ASN A 68 -22.63 0.53 2.74
N SER A 69 -22.85 -0.74 2.39
CA SER A 69 -23.83 -1.13 1.37
C SER A 69 -25.28 -0.79 1.71
N SER A 70 -25.62 -0.55 2.99
CA SER A 70 -26.95 -0.11 3.42
C SER A 70 -27.08 1.42 3.49
N GLY A 71 -26.04 2.17 3.12
CA GLY A 71 -26.04 3.63 3.15
C GLY A 71 -25.73 4.23 4.52
N GLN A 72 -25.33 3.42 5.51
CA GLN A 72 -24.95 3.92 6.82
C GLN A 72 -23.53 4.49 6.78
N LYS A 73 -23.38 5.70 7.33
CA LYS A 73 -22.09 6.39 7.45
C LYS A 73 -21.11 5.59 8.31
N ILE A 74 -19.90 5.41 7.78
CA ILE A 74 -18.78 4.79 8.49
C ILE A 74 -18.17 5.84 9.44
N PRO A 75 -18.08 5.56 10.75
CA PRO A 75 -17.51 6.49 11.72
C PRO A 75 -16.07 6.91 11.36
N GLY A 76 -15.73 8.20 11.57
CA GLY A 76 -14.39 8.73 11.33
C GLY A 76 -14.04 9.01 9.86
N THR A 77 -14.98 8.85 8.94
CA THR A 77 -14.76 9.08 7.49
C THR A 77 -15.26 10.44 7.01
N GLU A 78 -15.84 11.25 7.89
CA GLU A 78 -16.38 12.56 7.55
C GLU A 78 -15.28 13.59 7.35
N THR A 79 -15.31 14.25 6.20
CA THR A 79 -14.39 15.34 5.84
C THR A 79 -15.18 16.65 5.69
N PRO A 80 -14.77 17.75 6.35
CA PRO A 80 -15.43 19.03 6.24
C PRO A 80 -15.14 19.72 4.88
N PRO A 81 -15.94 20.74 4.50
CA PRO A 81 -15.71 21.50 3.29
C PRO A 81 -14.30 22.12 3.26
N GLY A 82 -13.70 22.14 2.06
CA GLY A 82 -12.35 22.68 1.85
C GLY A 82 -11.21 21.74 2.24
N THR A 83 -11.50 20.51 2.68
CA THR A 83 -10.47 19.47 2.91
C THR A 83 -10.32 18.55 1.70
N ALA A 84 -9.25 17.75 1.70
CA ALA A 84 -9.07 16.72 0.69
C ALA A 84 -10.26 15.74 0.71
N ARG A 85 -10.81 15.44 -0.47
CA ARG A 85 -11.95 14.54 -0.64
C ARG A 85 -11.61 13.15 -0.10
N ILE A 86 -12.49 12.61 0.73
CA ILE A 86 -12.38 11.21 1.16
C ILE A 86 -12.64 10.28 -0.03
N ILE A 87 -11.75 9.32 -0.27
CA ILE A 87 -11.90 8.36 -1.36
C ILE A 87 -12.17 7.00 -0.73
N CYS A 88 -13.30 6.40 -1.07
CA CYS A 88 -13.75 5.15 -0.47
C CYS A 88 -13.54 3.99 -1.46
N SER A 89 -13.10 2.84 -0.95
CA SER A 89 -12.93 1.61 -1.74
C SER A 89 -13.52 0.41 -1.03
N THR A 90 -13.80 -0.63 -1.79
CA THR A 90 -14.16 -1.94 -1.25
C THR A 90 -12.92 -2.79 -1.12
N GLN A 91 -12.54 -3.14 0.11
CA GLN A 91 -11.49 -4.12 0.38
C GLN A 91 -12.09 -5.31 1.12
N ASN A 92 -11.85 -6.54 0.62
CA ASN A 92 -12.38 -7.78 1.21
C ASN A 92 -13.91 -7.75 1.44
N GLY A 93 -14.65 -7.11 0.53
CA GLY A 93 -16.11 -6.97 0.64
C GLY A 93 -16.60 -5.93 1.64
N ALA A 94 -15.70 -5.23 2.35
CA ALA A 94 -16.03 -4.11 3.23
C ALA A 94 -15.65 -2.78 2.58
N ILE A 95 -16.54 -1.79 2.65
CA ILE A 95 -16.23 -0.42 2.25
C ILE A 95 -15.39 0.23 3.35
N ARG A 96 -14.29 0.86 2.96
CA ARG A 96 -13.47 1.69 3.85
C ARG A 96 -12.84 2.88 3.09
N PRO A 97 -12.34 3.90 3.80
CA PRO A 97 -11.47 4.89 3.20
C PRO A 97 -10.22 4.24 2.59
N LYS A 98 -9.84 4.64 1.38
CA LYS A 98 -8.54 4.34 0.80
C LYS A 98 -7.46 4.99 1.65
N THR A 99 -6.34 4.30 1.77
CA THR A 99 -5.14 4.90 2.35
C THR A 99 -4.48 5.85 1.33
N PRO A 100 -3.57 6.74 1.77
CA PRO A 100 -2.80 7.58 0.85
C PRO A 100 -2.01 6.77 -0.21
N CYS A 101 -1.48 5.60 0.15
CA CYS A 101 -0.76 4.76 -0.80
C CYS A 101 -1.68 4.16 -1.86
N GLU A 102 -2.85 3.67 -1.47
CA GLU A 102 -3.82 3.08 -2.40
C GLU A 102 -4.36 4.12 -3.36
N ASP A 103 -4.69 5.31 -2.85
CA ASP A 103 -5.13 6.41 -3.68
C ASP A 103 -4.05 6.83 -4.69
N ALA A 104 -2.82 7.03 -4.21
CA ALA A 104 -1.68 7.37 -5.07
C ALA A 104 -1.41 6.29 -6.12
N ARG A 105 -1.56 5.01 -5.79
CA ARG A 105 -1.41 3.88 -6.73
C ARG A 105 -2.49 3.89 -7.81
N ASP A 106 -3.74 4.10 -7.41
CA ASP A 106 -4.90 4.03 -8.31
C ASP A 106 -5.01 5.27 -9.21
N ALA A 107 -4.35 6.38 -8.88
CA ALA A 107 -4.24 7.56 -9.74
C ALA A 107 -3.26 7.38 -10.92
N VAL A 108 -2.29 6.47 -10.83
CA VAL A 108 -1.22 6.33 -11.85
C VAL A 108 -1.69 5.89 -13.25
N PRO A 109 -2.72 5.04 -13.43
CA PRO A 109 -3.24 4.70 -14.76
C PRO A 109 -3.69 5.91 -15.59
N HIS A 110 -3.98 7.05 -14.96
CA HIS A 110 -4.30 8.32 -15.63
C HIS A 110 -3.08 9.23 -15.81
N GLY A 111 -1.90 8.77 -15.42
CA GLY A 111 -0.64 9.50 -15.48
C GLY A 111 0.20 9.20 -16.73
N PRO A 112 1.38 9.83 -16.85
CA PRO A 112 2.30 9.58 -17.95
C PRO A 112 2.83 8.14 -17.94
N ILE A 113 3.08 7.59 -19.14
CA ILE A 113 3.67 6.26 -19.29
C ILE A 113 5.02 6.22 -18.57
N GLY A 114 5.21 5.18 -17.77
CA GLY A 114 6.43 5.02 -16.96
C GLY A 114 6.44 5.85 -15.68
N ALA A 115 5.31 6.41 -15.25
CA ALA A 115 5.17 6.99 -13.92
C ALA A 115 5.47 5.97 -12.80
N TYR A 116 5.93 6.46 -11.66
CA TYR A 116 6.17 5.65 -10.47
C TYR A 116 4.83 5.20 -9.86
N ILE A 117 4.70 3.89 -9.64
CA ILE A 117 3.56 3.29 -8.96
C ILE A 117 4.01 2.89 -7.55
N PRO A 118 3.44 3.48 -6.48
CA PRO A 118 3.79 3.09 -5.13
C PRO A 118 3.32 1.68 -4.81
N THR A 119 4.15 0.98 -4.05
CA THR A 119 3.86 -0.36 -3.52
C THR A 119 3.25 -0.21 -2.14
N CYS A 120 2.10 -0.85 -1.94
CA CYS A 120 1.36 -0.85 -0.68
C CYS A 120 1.32 -2.27 -0.10
N ASP A 121 1.27 -2.38 1.23
CA ASP A 121 1.07 -3.65 1.91
C ASP A 121 -0.41 -4.08 1.94
N ALA A 122 -0.72 -5.18 2.63
CA ALA A 122 -2.09 -5.71 2.72
C ALA A 122 -3.06 -4.79 3.50
N ALA A 123 -2.55 -3.92 4.36
CA ALA A 123 -3.32 -2.90 5.05
C ALA A 123 -3.43 -1.59 4.22
N GLY A 124 -2.85 -1.57 3.02
CA GLY A 124 -2.79 -0.41 2.16
C GLY A 124 -1.73 0.61 2.59
N GLN A 125 -0.86 0.34 3.56
CA GLN A 125 0.20 1.29 3.94
C GLN A 125 1.37 1.22 2.95
N TYR A 126 2.15 2.30 2.84
CA TYR A 126 3.35 2.27 2.01
C TYR A 126 4.32 1.20 2.51
N THR A 127 4.77 0.32 1.62
CA THR A 127 5.87 -0.59 1.99
C THR A 127 7.13 0.25 2.25
N PRO A 128 7.95 -0.07 3.28
CA PRO A 128 9.15 0.71 3.60
C PRO A 128 10.12 0.89 2.43
N LYS A 129 10.18 -0.09 1.53
CA LYS A 129 10.93 -0.04 0.28
C LYS A 129 9.98 0.29 -0.87
N GLN A 130 10.39 1.24 -1.70
CA GLN A 130 9.71 1.62 -2.93
C GLN A 130 10.67 1.49 -4.10
N CYS A 131 10.13 1.14 -5.27
CA CYS A 131 10.90 1.01 -6.50
C CYS A 131 10.15 1.60 -7.67
N TRP A 132 10.85 2.35 -8.51
CA TRP A 132 10.33 2.87 -9.76
C TRP A 132 10.61 1.88 -10.89
N GLY A 133 9.58 1.15 -11.30
CA GLY A 133 9.71 0.06 -12.27
C GLY A 133 10.35 0.45 -13.61
N SER A 134 10.02 1.61 -14.17
CA SER A 134 10.51 2.06 -15.48
C SER A 134 11.96 2.56 -15.47
N THR A 135 12.45 3.06 -14.33
CA THR A 135 13.83 3.58 -14.20
C THR A 135 14.77 2.62 -13.46
N GLY A 136 14.20 1.66 -12.71
CA GLY A 136 14.94 0.70 -11.91
C GLY A 136 15.48 1.25 -10.58
N TYR A 137 15.19 2.50 -10.23
CA TYR A 137 15.57 3.09 -8.94
C TYR A 137 14.76 2.50 -7.80
N CYS A 138 15.35 2.37 -6.61
CA CYS A 138 14.64 2.06 -5.38
C CYS A 138 15.07 2.99 -4.24
N TRP A 139 14.21 3.20 -3.25
CA TRP A 139 14.49 4.02 -2.07
C TRP A 139 13.66 3.56 -0.86
N CYS A 140 13.99 4.08 0.31
CA CYS A 140 13.15 3.92 1.50
C CYS A 140 12.18 5.09 1.64
N VAL A 141 10.99 4.83 2.15
CA VAL A 141 9.98 5.86 2.46
C VAL A 141 9.54 5.79 3.91
N ASN A 142 9.08 6.91 4.47
CA ASN A 142 8.40 6.93 5.76
C ASN A 142 6.95 6.41 5.63
N SER A 143 6.19 6.41 6.74
CA SER A 143 4.79 5.96 6.77
C SER A 143 3.85 6.77 5.86
N SER A 144 4.19 8.03 5.59
CA SER A 144 3.46 8.90 4.65
C SER A 144 3.88 8.75 3.19
N GLY A 145 4.78 7.80 2.89
CA GLY A 145 5.29 7.58 1.52
C GLY A 145 6.35 8.58 1.07
N GLN A 146 6.82 9.46 1.94
CA GLN A 146 7.88 10.41 1.60
C GLN A 146 9.24 9.71 1.60
N LYS A 147 10.00 9.96 0.55
CA LYS A 147 11.34 9.43 0.34
C LYS A 147 12.30 9.89 1.44
N ILE A 148 13.03 8.94 2.01
CA ILE A 148 14.10 9.21 2.97
C ILE A 148 15.36 9.61 2.18
N PRO A 149 15.93 10.80 2.42
CA PRO A 149 17.13 11.25 1.72
C PRO A 149 18.31 10.28 1.87
N GLY A 150 19.09 10.11 0.79
CA GLY A 150 20.28 9.25 0.79
C GLY A 150 20.00 7.75 0.70
N THR A 151 18.74 7.33 0.52
CA THR A 151 18.38 5.90 0.42
C THR A 151 18.20 5.39 -1.01
N GLU A 152 18.53 6.23 -1.99
CA GLU A 152 18.34 5.96 -3.41
C GLU A 152 19.39 4.97 -3.92
N SER A 153 18.95 3.82 -4.43
CA SER A 153 19.79 2.88 -5.14
C SER A 153 19.51 2.96 -6.65
N PRO A 154 20.49 3.36 -7.48
CA PRO A 154 20.37 3.34 -8.94
C PRO A 154 20.17 1.92 -9.50
N PRO A 155 19.67 1.79 -10.74
CA PRO A 155 19.63 0.50 -11.43
C PRO A 155 21.04 -0.13 -11.52
N GLY A 156 21.11 -1.46 -11.45
CA GLY A 156 22.37 -2.21 -11.50
C GLY A 156 23.17 -2.24 -10.20
N THR A 157 22.73 -1.55 -9.15
CA THR A 157 23.37 -1.60 -7.82
C THR A 157 22.69 -2.60 -6.89
N VAL A 158 23.34 -2.90 -5.76
CA VAL A 158 22.72 -3.68 -4.67
C VAL A 158 21.47 -2.94 -4.21
N ARG A 159 20.30 -3.57 -4.37
CA ARG A 159 19.03 -2.94 -4.02
C ARG A 159 18.98 -2.65 -2.53
N ILE A 160 18.56 -1.42 -2.19
CA ILE A 160 18.35 -1.01 -0.81
C ILE A 160 17.39 -1.96 -0.08
N ASN A 161 17.68 -2.25 1.18
CA ASN A 161 16.82 -2.98 2.10
C ASN A 161 16.36 -2.02 3.19
N CYS A 162 15.05 -1.84 3.34
CA CYS A 162 14.47 -0.94 4.32
C CYS A 162 13.89 -1.75 5.49
N SER A 163 14.08 -1.28 6.71
CA SER A 163 13.53 -1.86 7.94
C SER A 163 12.88 -0.80 8.80
N THR A 164 11.96 -1.24 9.65
CA THR A 164 11.53 -0.43 10.80
C THR A 164 12.40 -0.80 12.00
N GLN A 165 13.08 0.18 12.59
CA GLN A 165 13.77 0.05 13.86
C GLN A 165 13.27 1.13 14.82
N ASN A 166 12.84 0.71 16.01
CA ASN A 166 12.29 1.60 17.03
C ASN A 166 11.18 2.53 16.49
N GLY A 167 10.30 1.99 15.64
CA GLY A 167 9.22 2.74 15.00
C GLY A 167 9.64 3.66 13.83
N MET A 168 10.93 3.77 13.52
CA MET A 168 11.42 4.58 12.40
C MET A 168 11.89 3.71 11.24
N ILE A 169 11.48 4.07 10.03
CA ILE A 169 11.97 3.40 8.82
C ILE A 169 13.38 3.89 8.50
N ARG A 170 14.32 2.96 8.29
CA ARG A 170 15.70 3.25 7.87
C ARG A 170 16.24 2.15 6.96
N PRO A 171 17.31 2.42 6.18
CA PRO A 171 18.08 1.37 5.53
C PRO A 171 18.67 0.37 6.54
N LYS A 172 18.57 -0.92 6.23
CA LYS A 172 19.31 -1.97 6.93
C LYS A 172 20.79 -1.83 6.65
N THR A 173 21.58 -2.02 7.70
CA THR A 173 23.04 -2.11 7.61
C THR A 173 23.48 -3.45 6.97
N PRO A 174 24.74 -3.55 6.52
CA PRO A 174 25.29 -4.81 6.04
C PRO A 174 25.19 -5.97 7.05
N CYS A 175 25.42 -5.72 8.35
CA CYS A 175 25.31 -6.77 9.37
C CYS A 175 23.87 -7.26 9.54
N GLU A 176 22.89 -6.35 9.57
CA GLU A 176 21.48 -6.74 9.68
C GLU A 176 21.01 -7.58 8.50
N ILE A 177 21.44 -7.22 7.28
CA ILE A 177 21.17 -8.00 6.06
C ILE A 177 21.82 -9.38 6.16
N ALA A 178 23.10 -9.45 6.55
CA ALA A 178 23.82 -10.71 6.68
C ALA A 178 23.19 -11.63 7.75
N ARG A 179 22.80 -11.05 8.89
CA ARG A 179 22.10 -11.76 9.97
C ARG A 179 20.77 -12.32 9.51
N GLU A 180 19.94 -11.52 8.86
CA GLU A 180 18.65 -11.97 8.33
C GLU A 180 18.81 -13.06 7.26
N ASN A 181 19.79 -12.93 6.37
CA ASN A 181 20.06 -13.94 5.35
C ASN A 181 20.51 -15.27 5.96
N ALA A 182 21.36 -15.22 6.99
CA ALA A 182 21.79 -16.40 7.75
C ALA A 182 20.60 -17.07 8.48
N LEU A 183 19.70 -16.27 9.05
CA LEU A 183 18.49 -16.75 9.74
C LEU A 183 17.41 -17.27 8.80
N LYS A 184 17.31 -16.77 7.57
CA LYS A 184 16.37 -17.31 6.56
C LYS A 184 16.84 -18.65 6.00
N ASN A 185 18.15 -18.84 5.92
CA ASN A 185 18.77 -20.05 5.36
C ASN A 185 19.43 -20.86 6.48
N VAL A 186 18.69 -21.17 7.55
CA VAL A 186 19.22 -21.93 8.68
C VAL A 186 19.69 -23.30 8.20
N ARG A 187 21.00 -23.49 8.16
CA ARG A 187 21.64 -24.79 7.97
C ARG A 187 22.52 -25.04 9.20
N PRO A 188 22.64 -26.31 9.63
CA PRO A 188 23.60 -26.65 10.67
C PRO A 188 24.99 -26.11 10.32
N GLY A 189 25.62 -25.40 11.26
CA GLY A 189 26.94 -24.82 11.05
C GLY A 189 26.96 -23.41 10.44
N VAL A 190 25.82 -22.81 10.08
CA VAL A 190 25.79 -21.43 9.57
C VAL A 190 26.14 -20.44 10.67
N TYR A 191 27.12 -19.59 10.37
CA TYR A 191 27.47 -18.45 11.22
C TYR A 191 26.42 -17.34 11.07
N VAL A 192 25.86 -16.91 12.19
CA VAL A 192 24.92 -15.78 12.28
C VAL A 192 25.69 -14.59 12.89
N PRO A 193 25.93 -13.51 12.15
CA PRO A 193 26.68 -12.37 12.67
C PRO A 193 25.94 -11.63 13.79
N THR A 194 26.71 -11.13 14.74
CA THR A 194 26.24 -10.33 15.86
C THR A 194 26.36 -8.85 15.53
N CYS A 195 25.25 -8.13 15.59
CA CYS A 195 25.20 -6.70 15.36
C CYS A 195 25.01 -5.94 16.69
N ASP A 196 25.44 -4.69 16.75
CA ASP A 196 25.15 -3.78 17.85
C ASP A 196 23.76 -3.12 17.72
N ASN A 197 23.47 -2.13 18.59
CA ASN A 197 22.18 -1.44 18.62
C ASN A 197 21.94 -0.53 17.39
N ASP A 198 23.02 -0.07 16.75
CA ASP A 198 22.97 0.71 15.51
C ASP A 198 22.97 -0.20 14.27
N GLY A 199 22.98 -1.51 14.49
CA GLY A 199 23.02 -2.53 13.46
C GLY A 199 24.41 -2.76 12.89
N GLN A 200 25.47 -2.11 13.37
CA GLN A 200 26.83 -2.35 12.86
C GLN A 200 27.36 -3.69 13.35
N TYR A 201 28.37 -4.24 12.67
CA TYR A 201 29.05 -5.44 13.14
C TYR A 201 29.71 -5.17 14.49
N LYS A 202 29.45 -6.01 15.49
CA LYS A 202 30.28 -6.01 16.69
C LYS A 202 31.72 -6.39 16.32
N PRO A 203 32.75 -5.76 16.91
CA PRO A 203 34.14 -6.07 16.57
C PRO A 203 34.50 -7.54 16.80
N GLU A 204 34.01 -8.15 17.87
CA GLU A 204 34.12 -9.59 18.13
C GLU A 204 32.92 -10.33 17.53
N GLN A 205 33.20 -11.41 16.80
CA GLN A 205 32.21 -12.31 16.23
C GLN A 205 32.51 -13.74 16.66
N CYS A 206 31.47 -14.54 16.92
CA CYS A 206 31.62 -15.93 17.33
C CYS A 206 30.70 -16.85 16.52
N SER A 207 31.22 -18.01 16.15
CA SER A 207 30.47 -19.11 15.56
C SER A 207 29.74 -19.88 16.66
N GLY A 208 28.41 -19.83 16.66
CA GLY A 208 27.58 -20.59 17.61
C GLY A 208 27.69 -22.11 17.46
N SER A 209 28.11 -22.60 16.29
CA SER A 209 28.21 -24.04 16.01
C SER A 209 29.59 -24.64 16.32
N THR A 210 30.66 -23.86 16.17
CA THR A 210 32.03 -24.34 16.39
C THR A 210 32.66 -23.77 17.65
N GLY A 211 32.11 -22.70 18.23
CA GLY A 211 32.65 -22.01 19.40
C GLY A 211 33.88 -21.13 19.12
N TYR A 212 34.32 -21.04 17.86
CA TYR A 212 35.42 -20.16 17.45
C TYR A 212 34.97 -18.70 17.46
N CYS A 213 35.87 -17.79 17.84
CA CYS A 213 35.65 -16.35 17.78
C CYS A 213 36.76 -15.65 16.99
N TRP A 214 36.46 -14.52 16.34
CA TRP A 214 37.41 -13.71 15.59
C TRP A 214 37.02 -12.23 15.60
N CYS A 215 37.96 -11.37 15.23
CA CYS A 215 37.68 -9.95 15.04
C CYS A 215 37.25 -9.65 13.60
N VAL A 216 36.37 -8.67 13.41
CA VAL A 216 35.95 -8.18 12.09
C VAL A 216 36.16 -6.67 11.96
N ASN A 217 36.32 -6.20 10.72
CA ASN A 217 36.27 -4.77 10.40
C ASN A 217 34.83 -4.24 10.32
N SER A 218 34.66 -2.94 10.02
CA SER A 218 33.34 -2.29 9.89
C SER A 218 32.45 -2.89 8.79
N SER A 219 33.05 -3.52 7.78
CA SER A 219 32.34 -4.24 6.71
C SER A 219 32.00 -5.69 7.08
N GLY A 220 32.40 -6.16 8.27
CA GLY A 220 32.18 -7.53 8.74
C GLY A 220 33.20 -8.55 8.23
N GLN A 221 34.29 -8.12 7.60
CA GLN A 221 35.34 -9.02 7.11
C GLN A 221 36.23 -9.46 8.28
N LYS A 222 36.46 -10.77 8.39
CA LYS A 222 37.36 -11.38 9.39
C LYS A 222 38.77 -10.84 9.23
N ILE A 223 39.36 -10.37 10.32
CA ILE A 223 40.75 -9.91 10.39
C ILE A 223 41.65 -11.16 10.51
N PRO A 224 42.61 -11.38 9.60
CA PRO A 224 43.50 -12.53 9.67
C PRO A 224 44.27 -12.61 10.98
N GLY A 225 44.49 -13.82 11.50
CA GLY A 225 45.21 -14.04 12.76
C GLY A 225 44.45 -13.71 14.05
N THR A 226 43.17 -13.33 13.96
CA THR A 226 42.35 -13.00 15.15
C THR A 226 41.46 -14.14 15.63
N GLU A 227 41.56 -15.32 15.01
CA GLU A 227 40.73 -16.47 15.35
C GLU A 227 41.22 -17.17 16.61
N SER A 228 40.29 -17.38 17.56
CA SER A 228 40.52 -18.04 18.84
C SER A 228 39.64 -19.30 18.92
N PRO A 229 40.21 -20.48 19.24
CA PRO A 229 39.46 -21.71 19.47
C PRO A 229 38.51 -21.62 20.69
N PRO A 230 37.55 -22.54 20.81
CA PRO A 230 36.72 -22.66 22.01
C PRO A 230 37.58 -22.87 23.27
N GLY A 231 37.26 -22.17 24.35
CA GLY A 231 37.94 -22.34 25.65
C GLY A 231 39.28 -21.62 25.79
N THR A 232 39.74 -20.87 24.78
CA THR A 232 40.95 -20.04 24.88
C THR A 232 40.63 -18.60 25.26
N VAL A 233 41.65 -17.86 25.71
CA VAL A 233 41.53 -16.41 25.89
C VAL A 233 41.25 -15.77 24.53
N ARG A 234 40.20 -14.93 24.46
CA ARG A 234 39.80 -14.24 23.23
C ARG A 234 40.69 -13.04 22.96
N ILE A 235 40.95 -12.80 21.68
CA ILE A 235 41.69 -11.61 21.22
C ILE A 235 40.82 -10.37 21.45
N ASN A 236 41.42 -9.31 22.01
CA ASN A 236 40.72 -8.06 22.25
C ASN A 236 40.51 -7.29 20.93
N CYS A 237 39.27 -7.28 20.44
CA CYS A 237 38.91 -6.61 19.18
C CYS A 237 38.73 -5.08 19.31
N SER A 238 38.99 -4.49 20.49
CA SER A 238 38.86 -3.04 20.76
C SER A 238 40.12 -2.25 20.41
N THR A 239 41.26 -2.92 20.25
CA THR A 239 42.57 -2.28 20.09
C THR A 239 43.10 -2.42 18.67
N LYS A 240 43.03 -1.30 17.92
CA LYS A 240 43.75 -0.97 16.68
C LYS A 240 43.50 -1.85 15.44
N TRP A 241 42.60 -1.38 14.56
CA TRP A 241 42.78 -1.52 13.10
C TRP A 241 42.24 -0.25 12.42
N LYS A 242 43.04 0.83 12.48
CA LYS A 242 42.93 1.98 11.58
C LYS A 242 43.64 1.64 10.27
#